data_AF-A0A2N7VF89-F1
#
_entry.id   AF-A0A2N7VF89-F1
#
_cell.length_a   1.000
_cell.length_b   1.000
_cell.length_c   1.000
_cell.angle_alpha   90.00
_cell.angle_beta   90.00
_cell.angle_gamma   90.00
#
_symmetry.space_group_name_H-M   'P 1'
#
loop_
_entity.id
_entity.type
_entity.pdbx_description
1 polymer ?
#
loop_
_entity_poly.entity_id
_entity_poly.type
_entity_poly.pdbx_seq_one_letter_code
_entity_poly.pdbx_strand_id
1 'polypeptide(L)'
;MVPAFLHRLGLDPTADERAIRRAYAQTLKKIDQEADPSAFQVLREDYEAALKWVRRPVQIDPASGSGLPSVPAAPIISEAAQRAVPNESDRSHALPKVVSRLRTPPSAPVVANSHSDSSATAAAAFARFYDAFEREARAASSRLDAQAWQAQLEDALTSNDLVSLAARDLFEHKVASVLARGWKRGHEVLFVAAAKAFRWDDDPRGLRKFGQAGATIERALFERVLFDRQNSTTRVKQRVVIQRLRDPAAPTQKELESSLVTLEQVVANFPAWLGIITDLGALAHWRAHFAKLPVHAQEIAKLRAPSQTAASRGSSFRVRWLFLGLIMLLALIQLVGSHLTAPAASAGTQQKMRTPAQQLQKMPLPFAPTSNLQPARPSTAPIGPAADFSSGGRVKAKPLDRRAIAALVSSAPSETVCNAVFILSIDHAIGTPEQDADPGPAFDRQIVACTARQLWPRPSYSDPAVQQALSREQVQLANAVKKSRGNLVGTAALQASPHRQSDFSLVPGGTVSTYRGGGSPVDTAALQAKPYRHPDFSLVPAGAVNAHTGTPSAAPDVPAR
;
A
#
# COMPACT_ATOMS: atom_id res chain seq x y z
N MET A 1 15.51 -31.39 -3.87
CA MET A 1 15.87 -31.59 -2.45
C MET A 1 14.70 -31.10 -1.61
N VAL A 2 14.18 -31.93 -0.69
CA VAL A 2 13.04 -31.55 0.16
C VAL A 2 13.55 -30.76 1.38
N PRO A 3 12.93 -29.63 1.77
CA PRO A 3 13.29 -28.92 2.99
C PRO A 3 13.05 -29.76 4.26
N ALA A 4 13.98 -29.73 5.20
CA ALA A 4 13.92 -30.57 6.40
C ALA A 4 12.64 -30.39 7.25
N PHE A 5 12.08 -29.18 7.31
CA PHE A 5 10.84 -28.89 8.04
C PHE A 5 9.62 -29.62 7.46
N LEU A 6 9.52 -29.82 6.13
CA LEU A 6 8.45 -30.63 5.53
C LEU A 6 8.61 -32.10 5.92
N HIS A 7 9.84 -32.61 5.90
CA HIS A 7 10.12 -33.99 6.31
C HIS A 7 9.83 -34.23 7.81
N ARG A 8 10.09 -33.25 8.69
CA ARG A 8 9.72 -33.34 10.12
C ARG A 8 8.21 -33.26 10.36
N LEU A 9 7.48 -32.55 9.51
CA LEU A 9 6.00 -32.57 9.49
C LEU A 9 5.39 -33.79 8.78
N GLY A 10 6.21 -34.67 8.17
CA GLY A 10 5.74 -35.84 7.41
C GLY A 10 5.08 -35.49 6.07
N LEU A 11 5.52 -34.40 5.42
CA LEU A 11 4.93 -33.83 4.22
C LEU A 11 5.83 -33.93 2.99
N ASP A 12 5.18 -34.16 1.84
CA ASP A 12 5.79 -34.12 0.51
C ASP A 12 6.09 -32.67 0.06
N PRO A 13 7.12 -32.40 -0.77
CA PRO A 13 7.35 -31.08 -1.38
C PRO A 13 6.16 -30.49 -2.16
N THR A 14 5.17 -31.28 -2.59
CA THR A 14 3.93 -30.78 -3.24
C THR A 14 2.80 -30.46 -2.27
N ALA A 15 3.04 -30.56 -0.96
CA ALA A 15 2.03 -30.28 0.07
C ALA A 15 1.51 -28.84 0.03
N ASP A 16 0.18 -28.68 0.04
CA ASP A 16 -0.48 -27.38 0.07
C ASP A 16 -0.56 -26.80 1.51
N GLU A 17 -0.97 -25.53 1.62
CA GLU A 17 -1.14 -24.87 2.92
C GLU A 17 -2.20 -25.59 3.80
N ARG A 18 -3.16 -26.32 3.20
CA ARG A 18 -4.15 -27.11 3.96
C ARG A 18 -3.54 -28.39 4.54
N ALA A 19 -2.66 -29.08 3.81
CA ALA A 19 -1.91 -30.23 4.29
C ALA A 19 -0.96 -29.84 5.43
N ILE A 20 -0.24 -28.70 5.30
CA ILE A 20 0.64 -28.16 6.35
C ILE A 20 -0.13 -27.89 7.65
N ARG A 21 -1.27 -27.21 7.56
CA ARG A 21 -2.14 -26.95 8.71
C ARG A 21 -2.69 -28.24 9.34
N ARG A 22 -3.00 -29.27 8.52
CA ARG A 22 -3.48 -30.57 9.00
C ARG A 22 -2.39 -31.35 9.73
N ALA A 23 -1.17 -31.42 9.18
CA ALA A 23 -0.04 -32.09 9.81
C ALA A 23 0.34 -31.44 11.14
N TYR A 24 0.44 -30.10 11.18
CA TYR A 24 0.66 -29.36 12.44
C TYR A 24 -0.41 -29.70 13.48
N ALA A 25 -1.70 -29.69 13.12
CA ALA A 25 -2.79 -30.02 14.04
C ALA A 25 -2.82 -31.51 14.47
N GLN A 26 -2.25 -32.43 13.67
CA GLN A 26 -2.11 -33.85 14.03
C GLN A 26 -0.90 -34.10 14.94
N THR A 27 0.21 -33.38 14.74
CA THR A 27 1.41 -33.50 15.58
C THR A 27 1.26 -32.75 16.90
N LEU A 28 0.60 -31.58 16.90
CA LEU A 28 0.30 -30.82 18.12
C LEU A 28 -0.53 -31.64 19.12
N LYS A 29 -1.45 -32.48 18.64
CA LYS A 29 -2.23 -33.42 19.48
C LYS A 29 -1.40 -34.54 20.14
N LYS A 30 -0.11 -34.66 19.80
CA LYS A 30 0.84 -35.63 20.38
C LYS A 30 1.86 -34.98 21.31
N ILE A 31 1.86 -33.65 21.40
CA ILE A 31 2.75 -32.88 22.28
C ILE A 31 1.91 -32.34 23.43
N ASP A 32 2.25 -32.75 24.64
CA ASP A 32 1.79 -32.06 25.85
C ASP A 32 2.58 -30.75 25.97
N GLN A 33 1.86 -29.62 25.87
CA GLN A 33 2.45 -28.29 25.84
C GLN A 33 2.97 -27.82 27.22
N GLU A 34 2.48 -28.42 28.31
CA GLU A 34 2.94 -28.11 29.66
C GLU A 34 4.14 -29.00 30.05
N ALA A 35 4.16 -30.26 29.58
CA ALA A 35 5.27 -31.19 29.83
C ALA A 35 6.47 -31.02 28.88
N ASP A 36 6.27 -30.63 27.61
CA ASP A 36 7.37 -30.36 26.66
C ASP A 36 7.15 -29.08 25.82
N PRO A 37 7.42 -27.90 26.40
CA PRO A 37 7.41 -26.64 25.64
C PRO A 37 8.50 -26.59 24.55
N SER A 38 9.53 -27.42 24.61
CA SER A 38 10.64 -27.41 23.65
C SER A 38 10.24 -28.07 22.32
N ALA A 39 9.57 -29.22 22.37
CA ALA A 39 9.01 -29.87 21.19
C ALA A 39 7.88 -29.03 20.57
N PHE A 40 7.08 -28.35 21.39
CA PHE A 40 6.06 -27.40 20.90
C PHE A 40 6.70 -26.25 20.11
N GLN A 41 7.78 -25.64 20.63
CA GLN A 41 8.50 -24.56 19.94
C GLN A 41 9.11 -25.03 18.61
N VAL A 42 9.75 -26.21 18.58
CA VAL A 42 10.30 -26.78 17.33
C VAL A 42 9.21 -27.08 16.30
N LEU A 43 8.07 -27.65 16.73
CA LEU A 43 6.92 -27.89 15.86
C LEU A 43 6.35 -26.57 15.29
N ARG A 44 6.36 -25.51 16.11
CA ARG A 44 5.88 -24.17 15.72
C ARG A 44 6.78 -23.56 14.64
N GLU A 45 8.10 -23.65 14.81
CA GLU A 45 9.07 -23.15 13.85
C GLU A 45 9.02 -23.89 12.51
N ASP A 46 8.90 -25.22 12.52
CA ASP A 46 8.73 -26.03 11.30
C ASP A 46 7.44 -25.69 10.54
N TYR A 47 6.32 -25.49 11.25
CA TYR A 47 5.05 -25.07 10.67
C TYR A 47 5.14 -23.68 10.03
N GLU A 48 5.76 -22.72 10.71
CA GLU A 48 5.92 -21.38 10.14
C GLU A 48 6.91 -21.35 8.97
N ALA A 49 7.97 -22.17 8.99
CA ALA A 49 8.86 -22.36 7.86
C ALA A 49 8.11 -22.97 6.65
N ALA A 50 7.27 -23.98 6.88
CA ALA A 50 6.45 -24.60 5.84
C ALA A 50 5.46 -23.61 5.21
N LEU A 51 4.76 -22.79 6.00
CA LEU A 51 3.90 -21.73 5.48
C LEU A 51 4.66 -20.67 4.68
N LYS A 52 5.83 -20.23 5.16
CA LYS A 52 6.71 -19.27 4.46
C LYS A 52 7.27 -19.86 3.15
N TRP A 53 7.38 -21.18 3.06
CA TRP A 53 7.83 -21.88 1.84
C TRP A 53 6.73 -21.97 0.79
N VAL A 54 5.54 -22.49 1.12
CA VAL A 54 4.41 -22.60 0.15
C VAL A 54 3.91 -21.25 -0.35
N ARG A 55 4.00 -20.19 0.47
CA ARG A 55 3.61 -18.83 0.09
C ARG A 55 4.68 -18.10 -0.75
N ARG A 56 5.83 -18.71 -1.03
CA ARG A 56 6.82 -18.13 -1.95
C ARG A 56 6.31 -18.31 -3.39
N PRO A 57 6.09 -17.25 -4.17
CA PRO A 57 5.79 -17.41 -5.58
C PRO A 57 6.98 -18.10 -6.25
N VAL A 58 6.71 -19.20 -6.96
CA VAL A 58 7.73 -19.85 -7.80
C VAL A 58 8.13 -18.85 -8.87
N GLN A 59 9.40 -18.41 -8.83
CA GLN A 59 9.99 -17.68 -9.95
C GLN A 59 10.18 -18.70 -11.07
N ILE A 60 9.22 -18.70 -12.00
CA ILE A 60 9.35 -19.44 -13.25
C ILE A 60 10.33 -18.65 -14.12
N ASP A 61 11.58 -19.07 -14.13
CA ASP A 61 12.55 -18.60 -15.12
C ASP A 61 12.01 -18.94 -16.52
N PRO A 62 11.89 -17.97 -17.45
CA PRO A 62 11.28 -18.17 -18.76
C PRO A 62 12.24 -18.87 -19.75
N ALA A 63 12.87 -19.97 -19.31
CA ALA A 63 13.98 -20.63 -19.98
C ALA A 63 13.94 -22.18 -19.85
N SER A 64 12.76 -22.79 -19.74
CA SER A 64 12.57 -24.25 -19.88
C SER A 64 11.16 -24.60 -20.34
N GLY A 65 10.98 -24.79 -21.66
CA GLY A 65 9.73 -25.24 -22.25
C GLY A 65 9.80 -26.69 -22.71
N SER A 66 9.15 -27.60 -21.97
CA SER A 66 8.80 -28.98 -22.37
C SER A 66 7.99 -29.61 -21.22
N GLY A 67 6.83 -30.24 -21.42
CA GLY A 67 5.97 -30.32 -22.61
C GLY A 67 4.61 -30.91 -22.20
N LEU A 68 3.53 -30.57 -22.89
CA LEU A 68 2.18 -31.07 -22.58
C LEU A 68 1.94 -32.45 -23.20
N PRO A 69 1.50 -33.46 -22.42
CA PRO A 69 0.73 -34.58 -22.95
C PRO A 69 -0.75 -34.19 -23.06
N SER A 70 -1.31 -34.28 -24.27
CA SER A 70 -2.74 -34.07 -24.51
C SER A 70 -3.58 -35.19 -23.91
N VAL A 71 -4.78 -34.84 -23.41
CA VAL A 71 -5.86 -35.81 -23.12
C VAL A 71 -6.96 -35.61 -24.17
N PRO A 72 -7.37 -36.66 -24.92
CA PRO A 72 -8.41 -36.56 -25.94
C PRO A 72 -9.82 -36.52 -25.33
N ALA A 73 -10.81 -36.05 -26.11
CA ALA A 73 -12.19 -35.88 -25.66
C ALA A 73 -13.18 -36.76 -26.45
N ALA A 74 -14.07 -37.46 -25.74
CA ALA A 74 -15.33 -38.06 -26.21
C ALA A 74 -16.09 -38.70 -25.01
N PRO A 75 -17.41 -38.95 -25.10
CA PRO A 75 -18.46 -38.16 -25.75
C PRO A 75 -19.61 -37.83 -24.78
N ILE A 76 -20.63 -37.10 -25.25
CA ILE A 76 -21.89 -36.88 -24.53
C ILE A 76 -22.85 -38.05 -24.79
N ILE A 77 -23.54 -38.53 -23.74
CA ILE A 77 -24.82 -39.22 -23.87
C ILE A 77 -25.85 -38.48 -23.01
N SER A 78 -27.02 -38.25 -23.59
CA SER A 78 -28.23 -37.73 -22.95
C SER A 78 -29.38 -38.64 -23.34
N GLU A 79 -30.22 -39.07 -22.39
CA GLU A 79 -31.67 -39.20 -22.58
C GLU A 79 -32.38 -39.31 -21.21
N ALA A 80 -33.70 -39.12 -21.21
CA ALA A 80 -34.54 -38.88 -20.04
C ALA A 80 -35.08 -40.15 -19.36
N ALA A 81 -35.46 -39.99 -18.09
CA ALA A 81 -36.68 -40.60 -17.56
C ALA A 81 -37.29 -39.71 -16.46
N GLN A 82 -38.54 -39.28 -16.65
CA GLN A 82 -39.36 -38.63 -15.62
C GLN A 82 -40.32 -39.65 -15.01
N ARG A 83 -40.40 -39.71 -13.67
CA ARG A 83 -41.48 -40.27 -12.82
C ARG A 83 -40.92 -40.46 -11.40
N ALA A 84 -41.70 -40.41 -10.32
CA ALA A 84 -42.97 -39.73 -10.05
C ALA A 84 -43.12 -39.69 -8.51
N VAL A 85 -43.84 -38.71 -7.96
CA VAL A 85 -44.11 -38.64 -6.51
C VAL A 85 -45.49 -39.28 -6.23
N PRO A 86 -45.58 -40.24 -5.29
CA PRO A 86 -46.81 -40.52 -4.56
C PRO A 86 -46.74 -39.92 -3.15
N ASN A 87 -47.88 -39.44 -2.64
CA ASN A 87 -47.95 -38.84 -1.31
C ASN A 87 -48.42 -39.82 -0.22
N GLU A 88 -48.00 -39.52 1.00
CA GLU A 88 -48.54 -39.91 2.31
C GLU A 88 -50.04 -40.30 2.35
N SER A 89 -50.33 -41.53 2.79
CA SER A 89 -51.36 -41.80 3.82
C SER A 89 -51.25 -43.20 4.47
N ASP A 90 -51.66 -43.24 5.73
CA ASP A 90 -52.25 -44.36 6.50
C ASP A 90 -51.64 -45.78 6.45
N ARG A 91 -50.83 -46.11 7.48
CA ARG A 91 -51.19 -47.23 8.39
C ARG A 91 -50.48 -47.19 9.74
N SER A 92 -51.24 -47.27 10.82
CA SER A 92 -50.74 -47.38 12.20
C SER A 92 -50.52 -48.83 12.63
N HIS A 93 -49.41 -49.16 13.31
CA HIS A 93 -49.35 -50.29 14.26
C HIS A 93 -48.24 -50.16 15.32
N ALA A 94 -48.64 -50.31 16.59
CA ALA A 94 -47.92 -50.82 17.77
C ALA A 94 -46.53 -50.27 18.18
N LEU A 95 -46.47 -49.81 19.45
CA LEU A 95 -45.24 -49.62 20.25
C LEU A 95 -44.62 -50.97 20.67
N PRO A 96 -43.34 -50.99 21.10
CA PRO A 96 -43.11 -50.98 22.55
C PRO A 96 -42.14 -49.89 23.04
N LYS A 97 -42.32 -49.45 24.29
CA LYS A 97 -41.41 -48.52 24.97
C LYS A 97 -40.08 -49.19 25.32
N VAL A 98 -38.96 -48.54 25.03
CA VAL A 98 -37.69 -48.74 25.74
C VAL A 98 -37.36 -47.46 26.51
N VAL A 99 -37.38 -47.54 27.84
CA VAL A 99 -37.05 -46.41 28.71
C VAL A 99 -35.55 -46.40 28.99
N SER A 100 -34.82 -45.44 28.43
CA SER A 100 -33.40 -45.22 28.73
C SER A 100 -33.13 -43.76 29.05
N ARG A 101 -33.44 -43.45 30.32
CA ARG A 101 -32.84 -42.44 31.23
C ARG A 101 -32.18 -41.20 30.59
N LEU A 102 -32.66 -40.03 31.00
CA LEU A 102 -31.90 -38.78 30.93
C LEU A 102 -30.49 -39.00 31.48
N ARG A 103 -29.47 -38.75 30.66
CA ARG A 103 -28.11 -38.45 31.11
C ARG A 103 -27.75 -37.08 30.57
N THR A 104 -28.20 -36.04 31.27
CA THR A 104 -27.79 -34.66 31.02
C THR A 104 -26.26 -34.60 31.04
N PRO A 105 -25.58 -34.17 29.97
CA PRO A 105 -24.19 -33.77 30.09
C PRO A 105 -24.14 -32.56 31.05
N PRO A 106 -23.14 -32.47 31.95
CA PRO A 106 -22.99 -31.26 32.76
C PRO A 106 -22.71 -30.07 31.84
N SER A 107 -23.55 -29.05 31.91
CA SER A 107 -23.33 -27.79 31.19
C SER A 107 -21.98 -27.20 31.55
N ALA A 108 -21.08 -27.05 30.58
CA ALA A 108 -19.77 -26.42 30.79
C ALA A 108 -19.88 -24.89 30.63
N PRO A 109 -19.76 -24.09 31.69
CA PRO A 109 -19.94 -22.63 31.63
C PRO A 109 -18.64 -21.86 31.28
N VAL A 110 -17.59 -22.57 30.85
CA VAL A 110 -16.20 -22.06 30.89
C VAL A 110 -15.89 -21.06 29.75
N VAL A 111 -16.49 -21.24 28.56
CA VAL A 111 -16.08 -20.50 27.35
C VAL A 111 -16.60 -19.05 27.30
N ALA A 112 -17.74 -18.78 27.94
CA ALA A 112 -18.34 -17.44 27.93
C ALA A 112 -17.49 -16.43 28.72
N ASN A 113 -17.05 -16.82 29.92
CA ASN A 113 -16.36 -15.95 30.86
C ASN A 113 -14.96 -15.56 30.35
N SER A 114 -14.19 -16.49 29.76
CA SER A 114 -12.84 -16.20 29.28
C SER A 114 -12.78 -15.06 28.24
N HIS A 115 -13.87 -14.84 27.49
CA HIS A 115 -13.97 -13.72 26.54
C HIS A 115 -14.40 -12.41 27.21
N SER A 116 -15.29 -12.41 28.21
CA SER A 116 -15.59 -11.20 28.99
C SER A 116 -14.37 -10.72 29.75
N ASP A 117 -13.64 -11.64 30.36
CA ASP A 117 -12.50 -11.35 31.22
C ASP A 117 -11.33 -10.80 30.39
N SER A 118 -11.02 -11.43 29.24
CA SER A 118 -10.04 -10.89 28.28
C SER A 118 -10.40 -9.49 27.78
N SER A 119 -11.69 -9.18 27.61
CA SER A 119 -12.16 -7.86 27.17
C SER A 119 -12.09 -6.80 28.26
N ALA A 120 -12.46 -7.15 29.49
CA ALA A 120 -12.38 -6.27 30.66
C ALA A 120 -10.92 -5.92 30.97
N THR A 121 -10.03 -6.90 31.01
CA THR A 121 -8.61 -6.68 31.31
C THR A 121 -7.91 -5.90 30.18
N ALA A 122 -8.23 -6.17 28.91
CA ALA A 122 -7.75 -5.34 27.79
C ALA A 122 -8.26 -3.89 27.86
N ALA A 123 -9.47 -3.66 28.37
CA ALA A 123 -10.00 -2.32 28.59
C ALA A 123 -9.30 -1.60 29.75
N ALA A 124 -9.03 -2.30 30.86
CA ALA A 124 -8.32 -1.76 32.02
C ALA A 124 -6.86 -1.40 31.69
N ALA A 125 -6.12 -2.31 31.05
CA ALA A 125 -4.75 -2.04 30.58
C ALA A 125 -4.70 -0.87 29.59
N PHE A 126 -5.63 -0.81 28.64
CA PHE A 126 -5.75 0.31 27.70
C PHE A 126 -6.04 1.63 28.40
N ALA A 127 -6.96 1.66 29.37
CA ALA A 127 -7.28 2.88 30.13
C ALA A 127 -6.05 3.37 30.92
N ARG A 128 -5.39 2.50 31.69
CA ARG A 128 -4.18 2.86 32.45
C ARG A 128 -3.08 3.46 31.57
N PHE A 129 -2.82 2.85 30.41
CA PHE A 129 -1.87 3.35 29.42
C PHE A 129 -2.32 4.70 28.81
N TYR A 130 -3.55 4.77 28.32
CA TYR A 130 -4.01 5.93 27.54
C TYR A 130 -4.27 7.17 28.41
N ASP A 131 -4.68 6.99 29.67
CA ASP A 131 -4.79 8.08 30.64
C ASP A 131 -3.42 8.65 31.01
N ALA A 132 -2.38 7.81 31.11
CA ALA A 132 -1.00 8.28 31.29
C ALA A 132 -0.53 9.09 30.07
N PHE A 133 -0.79 8.58 28.87
CA PHE A 133 -0.49 9.27 27.62
C PHE A 133 -1.22 10.62 27.50
N GLU A 134 -2.52 10.69 27.78
CA GLU A 134 -3.27 11.95 27.69
C GLU A 134 -2.92 12.96 28.79
N ARG A 135 -2.48 12.52 29.99
CA ARG A 135 -1.92 13.44 31.00
C ARG A 135 -0.64 14.09 30.49
N GLU A 136 0.30 13.30 30.00
CA GLU A 136 1.59 13.79 29.53
C GLU A 136 1.44 14.65 28.27
N ALA A 137 0.58 14.25 27.33
CA ALA A 137 0.32 15.01 26.11
C ALA A 137 -0.33 16.38 26.37
N ARG A 138 -1.09 16.53 27.47
CA ARG A 138 -1.66 17.82 27.90
C ARG A 138 -0.64 18.72 28.61
N ALA A 139 0.44 18.17 29.17
CA ALA A 139 1.45 18.97 29.85
C ALA A 139 2.17 19.89 28.84
N ALA A 140 1.99 21.21 29.00
CA ALA A 140 2.49 22.19 28.04
C ALA A 140 4.04 22.20 27.92
N SER A 141 4.73 21.85 29.01
CA SER A 141 6.18 21.73 29.11
C SER A 141 6.74 20.35 28.67
N SER A 142 5.89 19.33 28.49
CA SER A 142 6.37 17.99 28.16
C SER A 142 6.83 17.87 26.72
N ARG A 143 8.00 17.26 26.54
CA ARG A 143 8.49 16.79 25.25
C ARG A 143 8.23 15.29 25.13
N LEU A 144 7.09 14.94 24.55
CA LEU A 144 6.75 13.56 24.20
C LEU A 144 7.85 12.93 23.34
N ASP A 145 8.31 11.75 23.75
CA ASP A 145 9.31 10.95 23.03
C ASP A 145 8.73 9.61 22.55
N ALA A 146 9.06 9.22 21.32
CA ALA A 146 8.56 8.00 20.71
C ALA A 146 9.18 6.73 21.31
N GLN A 147 10.43 6.79 21.79
CA GLN A 147 11.08 5.63 22.40
C GLN A 147 10.53 5.38 23.82
N ALA A 148 10.30 6.43 24.61
CA ALA A 148 9.63 6.33 25.92
C ALA A 148 8.19 5.78 25.80
N TRP A 149 7.42 6.22 24.79
CA TRP A 149 6.06 5.68 24.56
C TRP A 149 6.05 4.30 23.91
N GLN A 150 7.09 3.92 23.16
CA GLN A 150 7.28 2.54 22.70
C GLN A 150 7.54 1.63 23.91
N ALA A 151 8.45 2.00 24.80
CA ALA A 151 8.77 1.23 26.00
C ALA A 151 7.54 1.03 26.92
N GLN A 152 6.71 2.05 27.12
CA GLN A 152 5.46 1.90 27.88
C GLN A 152 4.41 1.00 27.20
N LEU A 153 4.37 0.94 25.87
CA LEU A 153 3.53 -0.04 25.16
C LEU A 153 4.08 -1.46 25.29
N GLU A 154 5.41 -1.63 25.23
CA GLU A 154 6.07 -2.93 25.37
C GLU A 154 5.93 -3.47 26.80
N ASP A 155 6.11 -2.62 27.82
CA ASP A 155 5.92 -2.96 29.24
C ASP A 155 4.47 -3.36 29.55
N ALA A 156 3.49 -2.61 29.02
CA ALA A 156 2.08 -2.97 29.09
C ALA A 156 1.79 -4.34 28.43
N LEU A 157 2.41 -4.62 27.28
CA LEU A 157 2.31 -5.90 26.56
C LEU A 157 2.99 -7.07 27.27
N THR A 158 3.88 -6.83 28.23
CA THR A 158 4.47 -7.85 29.12
C THR A 158 3.80 -7.97 30.48
N SER A 159 2.84 -7.09 30.81
CA SER A 159 2.14 -7.13 32.09
C SER A 159 1.19 -8.34 32.21
N ASN A 160 0.97 -8.80 33.46
CA ASN A 160 0.08 -9.94 33.76
C ASN A 160 -1.35 -9.76 33.21
N ASP A 161 -1.81 -8.52 33.01
CA ASP A 161 -3.07 -8.18 32.37
C ASP A 161 -3.20 -8.72 30.93
N LEU A 162 -2.12 -8.72 30.15
CA LEU A 162 -2.15 -8.99 28.70
C LEU A 162 -1.57 -10.36 28.30
N VAL A 163 -1.48 -11.29 29.25
CA VAL A 163 -1.06 -12.69 29.02
C VAL A 163 -1.99 -13.42 28.04
N SER A 164 -3.29 -13.12 28.04
CA SER A 164 -4.25 -13.65 27.07
C SER A 164 -3.99 -13.03 25.68
N LEU A 165 -3.76 -13.87 24.66
CA LEU A 165 -3.65 -13.42 23.26
C LEU A 165 -4.89 -12.62 22.81
N ALA A 166 -6.08 -13.00 23.28
CA ALA A 166 -7.31 -12.26 23.00
C ALA A 166 -7.35 -10.89 23.70
N ALA A 167 -6.82 -10.77 24.93
CA ALA A 167 -6.68 -9.48 25.60
C ALA A 167 -5.66 -8.58 24.87
N ARG A 168 -4.53 -9.15 24.42
CA ARG A 168 -3.52 -8.46 23.62
C ARG A 168 -4.07 -7.95 22.28
N ASP A 169 -4.79 -8.78 21.53
CA ASP A 169 -5.47 -8.37 20.29
C ASP A 169 -6.49 -7.25 20.53
N LEU A 170 -7.25 -7.30 21.64
CA LEU A 170 -8.22 -6.26 22.00
C LEU A 170 -7.56 -4.96 22.48
N PHE A 171 -6.39 -5.03 23.14
CA PHE A 171 -5.59 -3.86 23.51
C PHE A 171 -5.01 -3.18 22.26
N GLU A 172 -4.39 -3.95 21.37
CA GLU A 172 -3.88 -3.48 20.07
C GLU A 172 -5.01 -2.84 19.23
N HIS A 173 -6.19 -3.48 19.20
CA HIS A 173 -7.39 -2.94 18.53
C HIS A 173 -7.80 -1.57 19.08
N LYS A 174 -7.77 -1.38 20.41
CA LYS A 174 -8.15 -0.10 21.06
C LYS A 174 -7.16 1.00 20.68
N VAL A 175 -5.85 0.73 20.64
CA VAL A 175 -4.84 1.73 20.22
C VAL A 175 -4.96 2.05 18.73
N ALA A 176 -5.12 1.05 17.86
CA ALA A 176 -5.41 1.27 16.43
C ALA A 176 -6.68 2.11 16.23
N SER A 177 -7.73 1.86 17.03
CA SER A 177 -9.00 2.60 16.99
C SER A 177 -8.93 4.00 17.62
N VAL A 178 -7.95 4.32 18.46
CA VAL A 178 -7.63 5.70 18.83
C VAL A 178 -7.03 6.43 17.65
N LEU A 179 -5.96 5.88 17.07
CA LEU A 179 -5.20 6.53 16.00
C LEU A 179 -6.05 6.72 14.74
N ALA A 180 -6.88 5.73 14.38
CA ALA A 180 -7.79 5.79 13.23
C ALA A 180 -8.97 6.78 13.40
N ARG A 181 -9.22 7.32 14.60
CA ARG A 181 -10.18 8.43 14.82
C ARG A 181 -9.60 9.81 14.47
N GLY A 182 -8.33 9.87 14.08
CA GLY A 182 -7.65 11.10 13.65
C GLY A 182 -6.72 11.69 14.70
N TRP A 183 -6.28 12.92 14.46
CA TRP A 183 -5.26 13.58 15.29
C TRP A 183 -5.78 14.06 16.66
N LYS A 184 -4.92 13.87 17.66
CA LYS A 184 -4.84 14.67 18.88
C LYS A 184 -3.37 15.01 19.11
N ARG A 185 -3.08 16.03 19.91
CA ARG A 185 -1.72 16.33 20.40
C ARG A 185 -1.05 15.05 20.93
N GLY A 186 0.15 14.75 20.43
CA GLY A 186 0.89 13.53 20.75
C GLY A 186 0.61 12.32 19.85
N HIS A 187 -0.44 12.30 19.01
CA HIS A 187 -0.69 11.18 18.10
C HIS A 187 0.46 11.00 17.07
N GLU A 188 1.18 12.07 16.74
CA GLU A 188 2.43 12.01 15.97
C GLU A 188 3.55 11.19 16.62
N VAL A 189 3.52 11.04 17.95
CA VAL A 189 4.46 10.24 18.74
C VAL A 189 3.89 8.83 18.96
N LEU A 190 2.63 8.74 19.41
CA LEU A 190 1.94 7.46 19.65
C LEU A 190 1.85 6.59 18.40
N PHE A 191 1.64 7.17 17.21
CA PHE A 191 1.62 6.43 15.94
C PHE A 191 2.96 5.75 15.63
N VAL A 192 4.09 6.41 15.95
CA VAL A 192 5.43 5.84 15.75
C VAL A 192 5.72 4.77 16.80
N ALA A 193 5.42 5.05 18.07
CA ALA A 193 5.57 4.09 19.17
C ALA A 193 4.76 2.80 18.94
N ALA A 194 3.48 2.92 18.58
CA ALA A 194 2.60 1.79 18.30
C ALA A 194 3.06 0.97 17.08
N ALA A 195 3.51 1.64 16.01
CA ALA A 195 4.03 0.95 14.83
C ALA A 195 5.29 0.09 15.11
N LYS A 196 6.04 0.40 16.18
CA LYS A 196 7.15 -0.41 16.69
C LYS A 196 6.71 -1.47 17.68
N ALA A 197 6.05 -1.09 18.77
CA ALA A 197 5.67 -2.02 19.85
C ALA A 197 4.74 -3.16 19.37
N PHE A 198 3.81 -2.87 18.44
CA PHE A 198 2.95 -3.88 17.82
C PHE A 198 3.51 -4.45 16.50
N ARG A 199 4.72 -4.02 16.08
CA ARG A 199 5.41 -4.44 14.85
C ARG A 199 4.60 -4.25 13.56
N TRP A 200 3.72 -3.26 13.51
CA TRP A 200 2.97 -2.91 12.29
C TRP A 200 3.87 -2.45 11.13
N ASP A 201 5.09 -1.99 11.42
CA ASP A 201 6.11 -1.75 10.38
C ASP A 201 6.59 -3.04 9.68
N ASP A 202 6.50 -4.21 10.35
CA ASP A 202 6.93 -5.52 9.83
C ASP A 202 5.79 -6.27 9.12
N ASP A 203 4.58 -6.29 9.71
CA ASP A 203 3.36 -6.83 9.09
C ASP A 203 2.20 -5.81 9.13
N PRO A 204 2.14 -4.89 8.16
CA PRO A 204 1.00 -3.99 8.00
C PRO A 204 -0.31 -4.71 7.63
N ARG A 205 -0.28 -5.97 7.16
CA ARG A 205 -1.48 -6.70 6.73
C ARG A 205 -2.20 -7.33 7.93
N GLY A 206 -1.49 -7.65 8.99
CA GLY A 206 -2.05 -8.10 10.27
C GLY A 206 -3.12 -7.14 10.82
N LEU A 207 -2.97 -5.83 10.59
CA LEU A 207 -3.93 -4.79 10.97
C LEU A 207 -5.35 -5.03 10.42
N ARG A 208 -5.51 -5.72 9.28
CA ARG A 208 -6.83 -5.97 8.67
C ARG A 208 -7.78 -6.76 9.57
N LYS A 209 -7.26 -7.46 10.60
CA LYS A 209 -8.07 -8.07 11.68
C LYS A 209 -8.93 -7.05 12.45
N PHE A 210 -8.61 -5.76 12.37
CA PHE A 210 -9.33 -4.64 12.99
C PHE A 210 -10.29 -3.89 12.04
N GLY A 211 -10.59 -4.44 10.86
CA GLY A 211 -11.51 -3.82 9.90
C GLY A 211 -11.09 -2.41 9.49
N GLN A 212 -12.04 -1.47 9.49
CA GLN A 212 -11.82 -0.09 9.00
C GLN A 212 -10.73 0.65 9.78
N ALA A 213 -10.62 0.47 11.10
CA ALA A 213 -9.56 1.10 11.88
C ALA A 213 -8.18 0.60 11.41
N GLY A 214 -8.05 -0.72 11.26
CA GLY A 214 -6.85 -1.35 10.74
C GLY A 214 -6.47 -0.90 9.33
N ALA A 215 -7.45 -0.81 8.42
CA ALA A 215 -7.22 -0.32 7.06
C ALA A 215 -6.72 1.14 7.01
N THR A 216 -7.23 2.01 7.89
CA THR A 216 -6.73 3.38 8.04
C THR A 216 -5.27 3.40 8.50
N ILE A 217 -4.89 2.56 9.48
CA ILE A 217 -3.50 2.46 9.95
C ILE A 217 -2.57 1.85 8.88
N GLU A 218 -2.98 0.79 8.18
CA GLU A 218 -2.22 0.17 7.08
C GLU A 218 -1.91 1.21 5.99
N ARG A 219 -2.91 2.01 5.61
CA ARG A 219 -2.76 3.09 4.62
C ARG A 219 -1.84 4.20 5.13
N ALA A 220 -1.97 4.63 6.39
CA ALA A 220 -1.12 5.64 7.00
C ALA A 220 0.36 5.21 7.10
N LEU A 221 0.62 3.92 7.38
CA LEU A 221 1.98 3.37 7.39
C LEU A 221 2.60 3.36 6.00
N PHE A 222 1.84 2.95 4.98
CA PHE A 222 2.28 3.01 3.59
C PHE A 222 2.60 4.45 3.15
N GLU A 223 1.74 5.41 3.51
CA GLU A 223 1.98 6.84 3.24
C GLU A 223 3.20 7.40 3.98
N ARG A 224 3.45 7.00 5.25
CA ARG A 224 4.69 7.33 5.98
C ARG A 224 5.93 6.82 5.23
N VAL A 225 5.89 5.57 4.74
CA VAL A 225 6.99 4.97 3.97
C VAL A 225 7.22 5.69 2.64
N LEU A 226 6.16 6.11 1.94
CA LEU A 226 6.30 6.95 0.73
C LEU A 226 6.86 8.34 1.06
N PHE A 227 6.38 8.98 2.13
CA PHE A 227 6.86 10.28 2.57
C PHE A 227 8.34 10.25 2.93
N ASP A 228 8.79 9.23 3.66
CA ASP A 228 10.19 9.08 4.06
C ASP A 228 11.12 8.67 2.92
N ARG A 229 10.62 8.10 1.82
CA ARG A 229 11.36 7.83 0.58
C ARG A 229 11.62 9.08 -0.29
N GLN A 230 11.00 10.22 0.01
CA GLN A 230 11.28 11.46 -0.71
C GLN A 230 12.72 11.96 -0.51
N ASN A 231 13.20 12.81 -1.43
CA ASN A 231 14.51 13.45 -1.27
C ASN A 231 14.57 14.27 0.04
N SER A 232 15.73 14.29 0.68
CA SER A 232 15.94 14.87 2.01
C SER A 232 15.52 16.34 2.09
N THR A 233 15.88 17.16 1.10
CA THR A 233 15.56 18.60 1.06
C THR A 233 14.06 18.88 1.04
N THR A 234 13.31 18.16 0.19
CA THR A 234 11.84 18.23 0.17
C THR A 234 11.25 17.72 1.49
N ARG A 235 11.69 16.54 1.96
CA ARG A 235 11.19 15.92 3.19
C ARG A 235 11.40 16.80 4.43
N VAL A 236 12.53 17.50 4.53
CA VAL A 236 12.80 18.46 5.62
C VAL A 236 11.86 19.67 5.55
N LYS A 237 11.71 20.32 4.37
CA LYS A 237 10.77 21.44 4.19
C LYS A 237 9.34 21.04 4.55
N GLN A 238 8.90 19.86 4.12
CA GLN A 238 7.58 19.33 4.43
C GLN A 238 7.41 19.03 5.93
N ARG A 239 8.41 18.41 6.59
CA ARG A 239 8.36 18.15 8.05
C ARG A 239 8.19 19.45 8.87
N VAL A 240 8.86 20.54 8.47
CA VAL A 240 8.70 21.86 9.14
C VAL A 240 7.26 22.38 9.03
N VAL A 241 6.64 22.34 7.85
CA VAL A 241 5.26 22.84 7.69
C VAL A 241 4.21 21.93 8.33
N ILE A 242 4.44 20.61 8.36
CA ILE A 242 3.61 19.65 9.13
C ILE A 242 3.72 19.94 10.64
N GLN A 243 4.93 20.21 11.16
CA GLN A 243 5.13 20.56 12.57
C GLN A 243 4.43 21.89 12.91
N ARG A 244 4.56 22.90 12.05
CA ARG A 244 3.93 24.22 12.25
C ARG A 244 2.39 24.19 12.18
N LEU A 245 1.79 23.24 11.46
CA LEU A 245 0.33 23.07 11.43
C LEU A 245 -0.26 22.59 12.76
N ARG A 246 0.54 21.98 13.64
CA ARG A 246 0.12 21.55 15.00
C ARG A 246 0.13 22.68 16.04
N ASP A 247 0.73 23.82 15.70
CA ASP A 247 0.77 25.00 16.55
C ASP A 247 -0.50 25.84 16.31
N PRO A 248 -1.37 26.02 17.33
CA PRO A 248 -2.60 26.79 17.19
C PRO A 248 -2.37 28.30 16.99
N ALA A 249 -1.14 28.82 17.12
CA ALA A 249 -0.83 30.20 16.82
C ALA A 249 -1.13 30.55 15.35
N ALA A 250 -1.89 31.63 15.12
CA ALA A 250 -2.32 32.04 13.79
C ALA A 250 -1.13 32.19 12.81
N PRO A 251 -1.27 31.77 11.54
CA PRO A 251 -0.18 31.85 10.57
C PRO A 251 0.10 33.29 10.15
N THR A 252 1.38 33.66 10.12
CA THR A 252 1.83 34.95 9.59
C THR A 252 1.71 34.99 8.06
N GLN A 253 1.62 36.19 7.48
CA GLN A 253 1.58 36.36 6.02
C GLN A 253 2.77 35.66 5.31
N LYS A 254 3.98 35.76 5.88
CA LYS A 254 5.17 35.11 5.31
C LYS A 254 5.07 33.58 5.30
N GLU A 255 4.48 32.98 6.34
CA GLU A 255 4.22 31.53 6.40
C GLU A 255 3.15 31.12 5.38
N LEU A 256 2.07 31.88 5.25
CA LEU A 256 1.02 31.64 4.26
C LEU A 256 1.58 31.67 2.82
N GLU A 257 2.40 32.69 2.51
CA GLU A 257 3.06 32.86 1.21
C GLU A 257 4.10 31.77 0.89
N SER A 258 4.82 31.25 1.88
CA SER A 258 5.87 30.25 1.66
C SER A 258 5.41 28.80 1.75
N SER A 259 4.40 28.54 2.57
CA SER A 259 4.14 27.20 3.10
C SER A 259 2.81 26.60 2.65
N LEU A 260 1.77 27.41 2.38
CA LEU A 260 0.42 26.89 2.13
C LEU A 260 0.37 25.93 0.94
N VAL A 261 0.92 26.32 -0.22
CA VAL A 261 0.89 25.45 -1.42
C VAL A 261 1.70 24.16 -1.22
N THR A 262 2.82 24.24 -0.48
CA THR A 262 3.60 23.04 -0.09
C THR A 262 2.75 22.15 0.82
N LEU A 263 2.04 22.72 1.78
CA LEU A 263 1.20 21.99 2.73
C LEU A 263 0.00 21.31 2.03
N GLU A 264 -0.68 22.00 1.11
CA GLU A 264 -1.76 21.41 0.32
C GLU A 264 -1.28 20.24 -0.55
N GLN A 265 -0.10 20.36 -1.18
CA GLN A 265 0.50 19.25 -1.93
C GLN A 265 0.78 18.02 -1.03
N VAL A 266 1.28 18.23 0.19
CA VAL A 266 1.55 17.12 1.14
C VAL A 266 0.23 16.50 1.62
N VAL A 267 -0.79 17.31 1.93
CA VAL A 267 -2.11 16.84 2.39
C VAL A 267 -2.84 16.06 1.29
N ALA A 268 -2.71 16.46 0.02
CA ALA A 268 -3.25 15.70 -1.11
C ALA A 268 -2.54 14.36 -1.35
N ASN A 269 -1.22 14.30 -1.09
CA ASN A 269 -0.40 13.11 -1.35
C ASN A 269 -0.40 12.09 -0.19
N PHE A 270 -0.57 12.53 1.06
CA PHE A 270 -0.46 11.70 2.26
C PHE A 270 -1.63 11.93 3.27
N PRO A 271 -2.91 11.87 2.82
CA PRO A 271 -4.05 12.29 3.63
C PRO A 271 -4.32 11.39 4.85
N ALA A 272 -4.13 10.07 4.73
CA ALA A 272 -4.41 9.13 5.82
C ALA A 272 -3.34 9.20 6.91
N TRP A 273 -2.06 9.34 6.52
CA TRP A 273 -0.98 9.55 7.47
C TRP A 273 -1.12 10.89 8.21
N LEU A 274 -1.33 11.99 7.47
CA LEU A 274 -1.47 13.31 8.08
C LEU A 274 -2.71 13.43 8.95
N GLY A 275 -3.83 12.79 8.58
CA GLY A 275 -5.04 12.77 9.39
C GLY A 275 -4.84 12.16 10.80
N ILE A 276 -3.81 11.33 11.00
CA ILE A 276 -3.42 10.81 12.32
C ILE A 276 -2.42 11.74 13.01
N ILE A 277 -1.47 12.33 12.28
CA ILE A 277 -0.29 13.00 12.85
C ILE A 277 -0.31 14.54 12.83
N THR A 278 -1.36 15.20 12.33
CA THR A 278 -1.54 16.66 12.45
C THR A 278 -3.02 17.05 12.33
N ASP A 279 -3.40 18.21 12.87
CA ASP A 279 -4.74 18.75 12.64
C ASP A 279 -4.92 19.15 11.17
N LEU A 280 -5.89 18.53 10.49
CA LEU A 280 -6.33 18.94 9.15
C LEU A 280 -7.42 20.02 9.19
N GLY A 281 -8.06 20.25 10.35
CA GLY A 281 -8.95 21.38 10.61
C GLY A 281 -8.20 22.72 10.61
N ALA A 282 -6.99 22.76 11.18
CA ALA A 282 -6.09 23.91 11.09
C ALA A 282 -5.83 24.35 9.64
N LEU A 283 -5.77 23.44 8.66
CA LEU A 283 -5.61 23.81 7.25
C LEU A 283 -6.79 24.64 6.71
N ALA A 284 -8.02 24.38 7.16
CA ALA A 284 -9.17 25.19 6.80
C ALA A 284 -9.03 26.63 7.31
N HIS A 285 -8.50 26.80 8.53
CA HIS A 285 -8.19 28.12 9.10
C HIS A 285 -7.07 28.80 8.29
N TRP A 286 -5.99 28.10 7.95
CA TRP A 286 -4.90 28.64 7.13
C TRP A 286 -5.39 29.11 5.74
N ARG A 287 -6.29 28.35 5.09
CA ARG A 287 -6.97 28.76 3.85
C ARG A 287 -7.80 30.03 4.04
N ALA A 288 -8.58 30.12 5.13
CA ALA A 288 -9.38 31.30 5.46
C ALA A 288 -8.54 32.55 5.80
N HIS A 289 -7.31 32.37 6.31
CA HIS A 289 -6.34 33.46 6.46
C HIS A 289 -5.70 33.85 5.12
N PHE A 290 -5.33 32.90 4.27
CA PHE A 290 -4.77 33.17 2.93
C PHE A 290 -5.75 33.90 2.01
N ALA A 291 -7.04 33.56 2.07
CA ALA A 291 -8.09 34.23 1.30
C ALA A 291 -8.26 35.72 1.65
N LYS A 292 -7.76 36.17 2.82
CA LYS A 292 -7.74 37.58 3.24
C LYS A 292 -6.50 38.35 2.78
N LEU A 293 -5.51 37.67 2.19
CA LEU A 293 -4.31 38.34 1.66
C LEU A 293 -4.62 39.06 0.35
N PRO A 294 -3.94 40.19 0.04
CA PRO A 294 -4.02 40.84 -1.27
C PRO A 294 -3.71 39.87 -2.43
N VAL A 295 -4.37 40.07 -3.57
CA VAL A 295 -4.26 39.17 -4.74
C VAL A 295 -2.80 38.95 -5.16
N HIS A 296 -1.98 40.01 -5.19
CA HIS A 296 -0.56 39.91 -5.53
C HIS A 296 0.24 38.98 -4.57
N ALA A 297 -0.09 38.96 -3.28
CA ALA A 297 0.55 38.06 -2.31
C ALA A 297 0.11 36.60 -2.55
N GLN A 298 -1.15 36.38 -2.91
CA GLN A 298 -1.64 35.06 -3.31
C GLN A 298 -0.98 34.56 -4.61
N GLU A 299 -0.69 35.45 -5.55
CA GLU A 299 0.03 35.12 -6.80
C GLU A 299 1.51 34.82 -6.54
N ILE A 300 2.20 35.63 -5.73
CA ILE A 300 3.58 35.36 -5.29
C ILE A 300 3.69 33.99 -4.62
N ALA A 301 2.72 33.60 -3.80
CA ALA A 301 2.66 32.27 -3.17
C ALA A 301 2.53 31.13 -4.20
N LYS A 302 1.68 31.30 -5.21
CA LYS A 302 1.51 30.33 -6.32
C LYS A 302 2.76 30.22 -7.18
N LEU A 303 3.44 31.34 -7.46
CA LEU A 303 4.68 31.40 -8.25
C LEU A 303 5.89 30.83 -7.50
N ARG A 304 5.94 30.97 -6.17
CA ARG A 304 6.99 30.42 -5.30
C ARG A 304 6.83 28.92 -5.02
N ALA A 305 5.68 28.34 -5.32
CA ALA A 305 5.40 26.92 -5.09
C ALA A 305 6.37 26.01 -5.89
N PRO A 306 6.84 24.89 -5.31
CA PRO A 306 7.68 23.95 -6.04
C PRO A 306 6.89 23.29 -7.18
N SER A 307 7.35 23.51 -8.42
CA SER A 307 6.77 22.91 -9.61
C SER A 307 7.11 21.41 -9.66
N GLN A 308 6.09 20.57 -9.59
CA GLN A 308 6.25 19.10 -9.56
C GLN A 308 6.91 18.55 -10.85
N THR A 309 6.86 19.31 -11.94
CA THR A 309 7.53 19.03 -13.22
C THR A 309 9.06 19.02 -13.15
N ALA A 310 9.68 19.52 -12.07
CA ALA A 310 11.12 19.48 -11.85
C ALA A 310 11.63 18.15 -11.25
N ALA A 311 10.75 17.18 -10.96
CA ALA A 311 11.15 15.88 -10.46
C ALA A 311 11.92 15.06 -11.52
N SER A 312 13.21 14.81 -11.26
CA SER A 312 14.09 13.81 -11.90
C SER A 312 14.51 13.96 -13.38
N ARG A 313 14.80 15.19 -13.85
CA ARG A 313 15.66 15.41 -15.05
C ARG A 313 16.90 16.27 -14.78
N GLY A 314 17.80 15.79 -13.92
CA GLY A 314 19.11 16.43 -13.71
C GLY A 314 20.05 15.67 -12.78
N SER A 315 21.09 15.05 -13.34
CA SER A 315 22.34 14.53 -12.73
C SER A 315 22.72 13.15 -13.29
N SER A 316 22.08 12.08 -12.80
CA SER A 316 22.51 10.69 -13.00
C SER A 316 22.62 10.24 -14.46
N PHE A 317 21.77 10.74 -15.35
CA PHE A 317 21.80 10.34 -16.77
C PHE A 317 23.04 10.87 -17.50
N ARG A 318 23.40 12.15 -17.32
CA ARG A 318 24.60 12.72 -17.99
C ARG A 318 25.89 12.09 -17.49
N VAL A 319 26.01 11.84 -16.18
CA VAL A 319 27.17 11.14 -15.61
C VAL A 319 27.30 9.72 -16.16
N ARG A 320 26.20 8.95 -16.25
CA ARG A 320 26.23 7.60 -16.81
C ARG A 320 26.58 7.58 -18.30
N TRP A 321 26.13 8.55 -19.09
CA TRP A 321 26.54 8.67 -20.51
C TRP A 321 27.99 9.10 -20.69
N LEU A 322 28.52 9.98 -19.83
CA LEU A 322 29.95 10.31 -19.84
C LEU A 322 30.82 9.11 -19.46
N PHE A 323 30.43 8.32 -18.46
CA PHE A 323 31.10 7.04 -18.15
C PHE A 323 31.00 6.02 -19.29
N LEU A 324 29.83 5.88 -19.93
CA LEU A 324 29.66 4.96 -21.05
C LEU A 324 30.54 5.38 -22.26
N GLY A 325 30.59 6.68 -22.55
CA GLY A 325 31.45 7.25 -23.60
C GLY A 325 32.93 7.07 -23.30
N LEU A 326 33.36 7.27 -22.05
CA LEU A 326 34.74 7.04 -21.61
C LEU A 326 35.13 5.56 -21.73
N ILE A 327 34.24 4.63 -21.35
CA ILE A 327 34.46 3.19 -21.51
C ILE A 327 34.56 2.81 -23.00
N MET A 328 33.68 3.36 -23.86
CA MET A 328 33.75 3.09 -25.29
C MET A 328 35.01 3.67 -25.94
N LEU A 329 35.46 4.86 -25.51
CA LEU A 329 36.71 5.47 -25.96
C LEU A 329 37.93 4.63 -25.54
N LEU A 330 37.97 4.16 -24.30
CA LEU A 330 39.05 3.28 -23.81
C LEU A 330 39.05 1.94 -24.54
N ALA A 331 37.88 1.35 -24.82
CA ALA A 331 37.79 0.14 -25.64
C ALA A 331 38.27 0.36 -27.08
N LEU A 332 37.99 1.52 -27.68
CA LEU A 332 38.46 1.87 -29.02
C LEU A 332 39.99 2.06 -29.06
N ILE A 333 40.57 2.68 -28.02
CA ILE A 333 42.04 2.84 -27.87
C ILE A 333 42.72 1.48 -27.72
N GLN A 334 42.16 0.57 -26.92
CA GLN A 334 42.65 -0.82 -26.80
C GLN A 334 42.63 -1.54 -28.15
N LEU A 335 41.53 -1.42 -28.91
CA LEU A 335 41.36 -2.06 -30.20
C LEU A 335 42.37 -1.54 -31.26
N VAL A 336 42.62 -0.22 -31.30
CA VAL A 336 43.64 0.36 -32.18
C VAL A 336 45.06 -0.03 -31.75
N GLY A 337 45.33 -0.08 -30.43
CA GLY A 337 46.63 -0.49 -29.88
C GLY A 337 47.01 -1.93 -30.25
N SER A 338 46.05 -2.85 -30.32
CA SER A 338 46.29 -4.26 -30.68
C SER A 338 46.69 -4.53 -32.13
N HIS A 339 46.72 -3.50 -33.00
CA HIS A 339 47.09 -3.65 -34.43
C HIS A 339 48.51 -3.21 -34.78
N LEU A 340 49.33 -2.78 -33.80
CA LEU A 340 50.70 -2.30 -34.03
C LEU A 340 51.82 -3.29 -33.65
N THR A 341 51.49 -4.50 -33.18
CA THR A 341 52.47 -5.55 -32.86
C THR A 341 52.53 -6.65 -33.92
N ALA A 342 53.36 -6.43 -34.96
CA ALA A 342 53.74 -7.47 -35.91
C ALA A 342 54.77 -8.46 -35.31
N PRO A 343 54.80 -9.74 -35.72
CA PRO A 343 55.59 -10.79 -35.07
C PRO A 343 57.03 -10.93 -35.60
N ALA A 344 57.92 -11.47 -34.77
CA ALA A 344 59.23 -12.01 -35.15
C ALA A 344 59.36 -13.48 -34.67
N ALA A 345 60.16 -14.30 -35.35
CA ALA A 345 59.95 -15.75 -35.40
C ALA A 345 60.94 -16.64 -34.62
N SER A 346 60.38 -17.73 -34.07
CA SER A 346 60.93 -19.07 -33.79
C SER A 346 62.46 -19.32 -33.72
N ALA A 347 62.93 -19.60 -32.51
CA ALA A 347 63.75 -20.79 -32.15
C ALA A 347 63.62 -21.04 -30.64
N GLY A 348 63.63 -22.27 -30.08
CA GLY A 348 63.71 -23.60 -30.67
C GLY A 348 64.71 -24.51 -29.95
N THR A 349 64.29 -25.24 -28.90
CA THR A 349 64.95 -26.45 -28.30
C THR A 349 64.04 -27.06 -27.20
N GLN A 350 64.28 -28.32 -26.81
CA GLN A 350 63.30 -29.24 -26.22
C GLN A 350 63.21 -29.28 -24.67
N GLN A 351 62.09 -29.89 -24.24
CA GLN A 351 61.81 -30.42 -22.90
C GLN A 351 62.95 -31.25 -22.30
N LYS A 352 63.02 -31.29 -20.96
CA LYS A 352 63.51 -32.46 -20.22
C LYS A 352 62.61 -32.73 -19.00
N MET A 353 62.18 -33.98 -18.83
CA MET A 353 61.26 -34.39 -17.78
C MET A 353 61.96 -34.54 -16.41
N ARG A 354 61.28 -34.23 -15.30
CA ARG A 354 60.97 -35.19 -14.20
C ARG A 354 60.25 -34.57 -12.99
N THR A 355 59.23 -35.27 -12.53
CA THR A 355 58.70 -35.32 -11.16
C THR A 355 59.34 -36.52 -10.40
N PRO A 356 59.11 -36.73 -9.08
CA PRO A 356 58.68 -35.83 -8.00
C PRO A 356 59.51 -35.99 -6.68
N ALA A 357 59.03 -35.33 -5.61
CA ALA A 357 59.11 -35.71 -4.18
C ALA A 357 60.26 -35.15 -3.29
N GLN A 358 59.92 -35.01 -2.00
CA GLN A 358 60.70 -34.48 -0.86
C GLN A 358 60.96 -32.95 -0.96
N GLN A 359 61.08 -32.19 0.16
CA GLN A 359 61.46 -32.57 1.52
C GLN A 359 60.64 -31.86 2.63
N LEU A 360 60.76 -32.40 3.86
CA LEU A 360 60.13 -32.01 5.14
C LEU A 360 60.54 -30.58 5.60
N GLN A 361 60.04 -29.92 6.66
CA GLN A 361 59.38 -30.27 7.95
C GLN A 361 58.75 -28.94 8.50
N LYS A 362 57.76 -28.84 9.42
CA LYS A 362 57.66 -29.34 10.81
C LYS A 362 56.23 -29.12 11.36
N MET A 363 55.85 -29.94 12.35
CA MET A 363 54.64 -29.83 13.21
C MET A 363 55.06 -29.37 14.64
N PRO A 364 54.20 -29.17 15.68
CA PRO A 364 53.00 -29.96 16.02
C PRO A 364 51.77 -29.26 16.66
N LEU A 365 50.70 -30.05 16.85
CA LEU A 365 49.62 -29.90 17.83
C LEU A 365 49.70 -31.07 18.85
N PRO A 366 49.07 -30.98 20.03
CA PRO A 366 47.78 -31.67 20.28
C PRO A 366 46.79 -30.77 21.08
N PHE A 367 45.50 -31.09 21.34
CA PHE A 367 44.81 -32.36 21.59
C PHE A 367 43.37 -32.43 21.01
N ALA A 368 42.77 -33.63 21.08
CA ALA A 368 41.38 -34.02 20.82
C ALA A 368 41.11 -35.32 21.66
N PRO A 369 40.01 -36.12 21.50
CA PRO A 369 38.73 -35.94 20.78
C PRO A 369 37.57 -35.87 21.83
N THR A 370 36.34 -36.43 21.78
CA THR A 370 35.54 -37.38 20.94
C THR A 370 34.03 -37.10 21.09
N SER A 371 33.22 -37.37 20.06
CA SER A 371 32.13 -38.39 20.10
C SER A 371 31.12 -38.25 18.94
N ASN A 372 30.76 -39.37 18.31
CA ASN A 372 29.66 -39.52 17.35
C ASN A 372 28.60 -40.48 17.92
N LEU A 373 27.32 -40.25 17.61
CA LEU A 373 26.25 -41.26 17.75
C LEU A 373 25.20 -41.07 16.65
N GLN A 374 24.62 -42.18 16.18
CA GLN A 374 23.76 -42.20 14.99
C GLN A 374 22.63 -43.23 15.18
N PRO A 375 21.34 -42.87 15.00
CA PRO A 375 20.20 -43.77 15.23
C PRO A 375 19.85 -44.62 14.00
N ALA A 376 19.16 -45.73 14.22
CA ALA A 376 18.85 -46.77 13.23
C ALA A 376 17.48 -46.62 12.54
N ARG A 377 17.26 -47.39 11.47
CA ARG A 377 15.96 -47.60 10.80
C ARG A 377 15.18 -48.77 11.42
N PRO A 378 13.84 -48.67 11.45
CA PRO A 378 12.94 -49.67 10.87
C PRO A 378 12.18 -49.05 9.68
N SER A 379 12.03 -49.70 8.52
CA SER A 379 11.38 -51.00 8.20
C SER A 379 9.88 -50.83 7.89
N THR A 380 9.42 -51.42 6.79
CA THR A 380 8.22 -50.99 6.04
C THR A 380 7.18 -52.12 5.96
N ALA A 381 5.90 -51.78 6.10
CA ALA A 381 4.77 -52.65 5.76
C ALA A 381 3.68 -51.85 5.02
N PRO A 382 2.99 -52.41 4.02
CA PRO A 382 2.03 -51.68 3.18
C PRO A 382 0.61 -51.64 3.78
N ILE A 383 -0.15 -50.60 3.42
CA ILE A 383 -1.59 -50.50 3.66
C ILE A 383 -2.29 -50.34 2.29
N GLY A 384 -3.50 -50.88 2.17
CA GLY A 384 -4.29 -50.91 0.93
C GLY A 384 -4.80 -49.54 0.43
N PRO A 385 -5.50 -49.52 -0.72
CA PRO A 385 -5.84 -48.30 -1.44
C PRO A 385 -6.85 -47.39 -0.72
N ALA A 386 -6.79 -46.10 -1.06
CA ALA A 386 -7.60 -45.05 -0.44
C ALA A 386 -9.05 -45.04 -0.93
N ALA A 387 -9.95 -44.48 -0.11
CA ALA A 387 -11.29 -44.08 -0.51
C ALA A 387 -11.31 -42.58 -0.87
N ASP A 388 -11.84 -42.24 -2.05
CA ASP A 388 -11.95 -40.86 -2.51
C ASP A 388 -12.98 -40.05 -1.71
N PHE A 389 -12.53 -38.92 -1.13
CA PHE A 389 -13.42 -37.87 -0.62
C PHE A 389 -12.91 -36.49 -1.00
N SER A 390 -13.34 -36.05 -2.19
CA SER A 390 -13.15 -34.68 -2.68
C SER A 390 -14.24 -33.71 -2.16
N SER A 391 -14.04 -32.43 -2.47
CA SER A 391 -14.97 -31.30 -2.28
C SER A 391 -14.99 -30.61 -0.91
N GLY A 392 -14.99 -29.28 -1.01
CA GLY A 392 -15.13 -28.28 0.05
C GLY A 392 -15.08 -26.92 -0.64
N GLY A 393 -16.25 -26.36 -0.95
CA GLY A 393 -16.41 -25.42 -2.06
C GLY A 393 -15.85 -24.01 -1.85
N ARG A 394 -15.27 -23.44 -2.91
CA ARG A 394 -15.10 -21.98 -3.08
C ARG A 394 -16.47 -21.39 -3.45
N VAL A 395 -16.94 -20.40 -2.70
CA VAL A 395 -18.11 -19.60 -3.10
C VAL A 395 -17.76 -18.89 -4.40
N LYS A 396 -18.50 -19.15 -5.47
CA LYS A 396 -18.30 -18.46 -6.76
C LYS A 396 -18.88 -17.05 -6.65
N ALA A 397 -18.14 -16.05 -7.13
CA ALA A 397 -18.69 -14.73 -7.34
C ALA A 397 -19.91 -14.80 -8.26
N LYS A 398 -20.90 -13.93 -8.03
CA LYS A 398 -22.08 -13.84 -8.90
C LYS A 398 -21.63 -13.38 -10.29
N PRO A 399 -22.09 -13.99 -11.40
CA PRO A 399 -21.68 -13.58 -12.73
C PRO A 399 -22.12 -12.14 -13.04
N LEU A 400 -21.23 -11.39 -13.68
CA LEU A 400 -21.41 -9.98 -14.05
C LEU A 400 -22.62 -9.78 -14.99
N ASP A 401 -23.69 -9.14 -14.52
CA ASP A 401 -24.89 -8.93 -15.33
C ASP A 401 -24.67 -7.85 -16.41
N ARG A 402 -24.57 -8.31 -17.67
CA ARG A 402 -24.43 -7.46 -18.85
C ARG A 402 -25.64 -6.53 -19.07
N ARG A 403 -26.84 -6.87 -18.61
CA ARG A 403 -28.03 -6.00 -18.71
C ARG A 403 -27.96 -4.83 -17.73
N ALA A 404 -27.60 -5.10 -16.46
CA ALA A 404 -27.37 -4.06 -15.46
C ALA A 404 -26.28 -3.06 -15.91
N ILE A 405 -25.16 -3.56 -16.45
CA ILE A 405 -24.09 -2.71 -17.01
C ILE A 405 -24.59 -1.88 -18.19
N ALA A 406 -25.33 -2.47 -19.13
CA ALA A 406 -25.86 -1.74 -20.28
C ALA A 406 -26.74 -0.56 -19.84
N ALA A 407 -27.65 -0.77 -18.88
CA ALA A 407 -28.53 0.28 -18.36
C ALA A 407 -27.78 1.40 -17.62
N LEU A 408 -26.77 1.06 -16.80
CA LEU A 408 -25.94 2.04 -16.09
C LEU A 408 -25.07 2.88 -17.03
N VAL A 409 -24.63 2.30 -18.14
CA VAL A 409 -23.74 2.94 -19.11
C VAL A 409 -24.50 3.72 -20.19
N SER A 410 -25.76 3.37 -20.48
CA SER A 410 -26.66 4.22 -21.28
C SER A 410 -27.21 5.43 -20.51
N SER A 411 -27.09 5.43 -19.18
CA SER A 411 -27.59 6.50 -18.32
C SER A 411 -26.59 7.66 -18.22
N ALA A 412 -27.07 8.90 -18.15
CA ALA A 412 -26.20 10.04 -17.87
C ALA A 412 -25.60 9.95 -16.45
N PRO A 413 -24.33 10.35 -16.25
CA PRO A 413 -23.69 10.28 -14.93
C PRO A 413 -24.33 11.25 -13.94
N SER A 414 -25.11 10.66 -13.02
CA SER A 414 -25.74 11.25 -11.85
C SER A 414 -25.27 10.50 -10.59
N GLU A 415 -25.51 11.07 -9.40
CA GLU A 415 -25.06 10.48 -8.12
C GLU A 415 -25.51 9.01 -7.95
N THR A 416 -26.79 8.70 -8.24
CA THR A 416 -27.33 7.34 -8.18
C THR A 416 -26.64 6.37 -9.14
N VAL A 417 -26.38 6.81 -10.38
CA VAL A 417 -25.71 6.00 -11.41
C VAL A 417 -24.25 5.77 -11.04
N CYS A 418 -23.55 6.82 -10.59
CA CYS A 418 -22.15 6.75 -10.21
C CYS A 418 -21.93 5.90 -8.95
N ASN A 419 -22.82 5.95 -7.97
CA ASN A 419 -22.78 5.05 -6.81
C ASN A 419 -23.05 3.58 -7.20
N ALA A 420 -23.99 3.32 -8.11
CA ALA A 420 -24.23 1.96 -8.61
C ALA A 420 -23.05 1.39 -9.43
N VAL A 421 -22.39 2.21 -10.25
CA VAL A 421 -21.15 1.87 -10.96
C VAL A 421 -20.00 1.60 -9.97
N PHE A 422 -19.89 2.40 -8.91
CA PHE A 422 -18.91 2.21 -7.83
C PHE A 422 -19.14 0.89 -7.07
N ILE A 423 -20.38 0.57 -6.68
CA ILE A 423 -20.71 -0.71 -6.02
C ILE A 423 -20.32 -1.90 -6.91
N LEU A 424 -20.71 -1.90 -8.19
CA LEU A 424 -20.30 -2.95 -9.13
C LEU A 424 -18.77 -3.03 -9.33
N SER A 425 -18.05 -1.91 -9.21
CA SER A 425 -16.58 -1.93 -9.29
C SER A 425 -15.93 -2.63 -8.09
N ILE A 426 -16.56 -2.56 -6.91
CA ILE A 426 -16.12 -3.27 -5.70
C ILE A 426 -16.53 -4.74 -5.75
N ASP A 427 -17.80 -5.04 -6.04
CA ASP A 427 -18.36 -6.40 -6.03
C ASP A 427 -17.66 -7.36 -7.01
N HIS A 428 -17.07 -6.82 -8.08
CA HIS A 428 -16.32 -7.58 -9.09
C HIS A 428 -14.80 -7.28 -9.08
N ALA A 429 -14.30 -6.63 -8.03
CA ALA A 429 -12.89 -6.32 -7.79
C ALA A 429 -12.17 -5.67 -9.01
N ILE A 430 -12.87 -4.76 -9.70
CA ILE A 430 -12.38 -4.09 -10.92
C ILE A 430 -11.13 -3.26 -10.60
N GLY A 431 -10.11 -3.34 -11.44
CA GLY A 431 -8.82 -2.70 -11.19
C GLY A 431 -7.87 -3.46 -10.26
N THR A 432 -8.21 -4.67 -9.81
CA THR A 432 -7.36 -5.52 -8.96
C THR A 432 -6.83 -6.75 -9.71
N PRO A 433 -5.81 -7.46 -9.19
CA PRO A 433 -5.40 -8.77 -9.70
C PRO A 433 -6.44 -9.89 -9.50
N GLU A 434 -7.51 -9.63 -8.74
CA GLU A 434 -8.59 -10.56 -8.38
C GLU A 434 -9.86 -10.30 -9.22
N GLN A 435 -9.74 -9.52 -10.30
CA GLN A 435 -10.83 -9.15 -11.20
C GLN A 435 -11.37 -10.36 -12.01
N ASP A 436 -12.50 -10.92 -11.57
CA ASP A 436 -13.16 -12.08 -12.20
C ASP A 436 -13.79 -11.78 -13.59
N ALA A 437 -14.03 -10.50 -13.95
CA ALA A 437 -14.69 -10.13 -15.20
C ALA A 437 -14.32 -8.74 -15.74
N ASP A 438 -14.27 -8.59 -17.07
CA ASP A 438 -14.15 -7.29 -17.72
C ASP A 438 -15.53 -6.68 -18.08
N PRO A 439 -15.93 -5.54 -17.48
CA PRO A 439 -17.16 -4.83 -17.84
C PRO A 439 -17.06 -4.11 -19.20
N GLY A 440 -15.83 -3.84 -19.69
CA GLY A 440 -15.57 -3.32 -21.03
C GLY A 440 -15.55 -1.79 -21.17
N PRO A 441 -15.15 -1.27 -22.35
CA PRO A 441 -14.72 0.13 -22.54
C PRO A 441 -15.83 1.18 -22.47
N ALA A 442 -17.09 0.75 -22.39
CA ALA A 442 -18.22 1.65 -22.16
C ALA A 442 -18.42 1.90 -20.64
N PHE A 443 -18.14 0.90 -19.80
CA PHE A 443 -18.14 1.05 -18.33
C PHE A 443 -16.95 1.88 -17.85
N ASP A 444 -15.75 1.70 -18.43
CA ASP A 444 -14.59 2.55 -18.16
C ASP A 444 -14.90 4.04 -18.34
N ARG A 445 -15.53 4.39 -19.48
CA ARG A 445 -15.93 5.78 -19.77
C ARG A 445 -16.96 6.31 -18.78
N GLN A 446 -17.82 5.46 -18.23
CA GLN A 446 -18.76 5.87 -17.18
C GLN A 446 -18.05 6.12 -15.84
N ILE A 447 -17.05 5.29 -15.47
CA ILE A 447 -16.18 5.54 -14.30
C ILE A 447 -15.46 6.89 -14.44
N VAL A 448 -14.88 7.16 -15.61
CA VAL A 448 -14.16 8.42 -15.87
C VAL A 448 -15.11 9.62 -15.91
N ALA A 449 -16.30 9.50 -16.50
CA ALA A 449 -17.30 10.57 -16.51
C ALA A 449 -17.84 10.90 -15.10
N CYS A 450 -18.09 9.88 -14.26
CA CYS A 450 -18.43 10.05 -12.85
C CYS A 450 -17.30 10.70 -12.05
N THR A 451 -16.05 10.29 -12.30
CA THR A 451 -14.85 10.87 -11.69
C THR A 451 -14.67 12.34 -12.06
N ALA A 452 -14.81 12.69 -13.35
CA ALA A 452 -14.67 14.06 -13.84
C ALA A 452 -15.76 15.00 -13.30
N ARG A 453 -16.97 14.47 -13.01
CA ARG A 453 -18.06 15.21 -12.35
C ARG A 453 -17.96 15.25 -10.82
N GLN A 454 -16.93 14.66 -10.21
CA GLN A 454 -16.77 14.52 -8.76
C GLN A 454 -17.90 13.74 -8.06
N LEU A 455 -18.58 12.86 -8.81
CA LEU A 455 -19.68 12.01 -8.33
C LEU A 455 -19.22 10.61 -7.88
N TRP A 456 -17.91 10.40 -7.68
CA TRP A 456 -17.35 9.12 -7.24
C TRP A 456 -17.24 9.07 -5.69
N PRO A 457 -17.78 8.06 -4.98
CA PRO A 457 -17.86 8.05 -3.50
C PRO A 457 -16.56 7.96 -2.68
N ARG A 458 -15.40 8.27 -3.28
CA ARG A 458 -14.05 8.19 -2.67
C ARG A 458 -13.14 9.28 -3.26
N PRO A 459 -11.97 9.58 -2.63
CA PRO A 459 -10.90 10.35 -3.30
C PRO A 459 -10.45 9.63 -4.59
N SER A 460 -11.05 10.04 -5.70
CA SER A 460 -11.22 9.23 -6.92
C SER A 460 -9.91 8.77 -7.55
N TYR A 461 -8.89 9.62 -7.55
CA TYR A 461 -7.54 9.32 -8.07
C TYR A 461 -6.83 8.16 -7.35
N SER A 462 -7.32 7.72 -6.18
CA SER A 462 -6.73 6.61 -5.41
C SER A 462 -7.46 5.27 -5.60
N ASP A 463 -8.58 5.24 -6.32
CA ASP A 463 -9.39 4.03 -6.50
C ASP A 463 -8.84 3.16 -7.65
N PRO A 464 -8.56 1.84 -7.43
CA PRO A 464 -8.01 0.97 -8.46
C PRO A 464 -8.88 0.89 -9.73
N ALA A 465 -10.20 0.92 -9.60
CA ALA A 465 -11.11 0.88 -10.74
C ALA A 465 -10.99 2.15 -11.59
N VAL A 466 -10.83 3.32 -10.95
CA VAL A 466 -10.63 4.61 -11.63
C VAL A 466 -9.26 4.66 -12.30
N GLN A 467 -8.20 4.18 -11.66
CA GLN A 467 -6.86 4.12 -12.27
C GLN A 467 -6.82 3.16 -13.48
N GLN A 468 -7.45 1.99 -13.36
CA GLN A 468 -7.56 1.05 -14.48
C GLN A 468 -8.37 1.66 -15.63
N ALA A 469 -9.56 2.22 -15.36
CA ALA A 469 -10.41 2.84 -16.39
C ALA A 469 -9.68 3.99 -17.13
N LEU A 470 -9.02 4.90 -16.40
CA LEU A 470 -8.23 5.98 -16.98
C LEU A 470 -7.09 5.46 -17.86
N SER A 471 -6.35 4.44 -17.43
CA SER A 471 -5.27 3.87 -18.26
C SER A 471 -5.79 3.16 -19.51
N ARG A 472 -6.93 2.45 -19.42
CA ARG A 472 -7.58 1.81 -20.57
C ARG A 472 -8.14 2.84 -21.56
N GLU A 473 -8.68 3.95 -21.09
CA GLU A 473 -9.14 5.04 -21.96
C GLU A 473 -7.97 5.77 -22.64
N GLN A 474 -6.88 6.06 -21.92
CA GLN A 474 -5.66 6.65 -22.52
C GLN A 474 -5.10 5.79 -23.66
N VAL A 475 -5.07 4.46 -23.50
CA VAL A 475 -4.65 3.52 -24.56
C VAL A 475 -5.64 3.54 -25.74
N GLN A 476 -6.95 3.60 -25.49
CA GLN A 476 -7.97 3.73 -26.55
C GLN A 476 -7.81 5.03 -27.35
N LEU A 477 -7.61 6.17 -26.67
CA LEU A 477 -7.39 7.47 -27.30
C LEU A 477 -6.09 7.49 -28.13
N ALA A 478 -5.00 6.93 -27.61
CA ALA A 478 -3.74 6.80 -28.35
C ALA A 478 -3.90 5.93 -29.63
N ASN A 479 -4.65 4.83 -29.53
CA ASN A 479 -4.96 3.98 -30.69
C ASN A 479 -5.89 4.68 -31.69
N ALA A 480 -6.86 5.47 -31.24
CA ALA A 480 -7.73 6.26 -32.11
C ALA A 480 -6.94 7.33 -32.89
N VAL A 481 -6.01 8.05 -32.23
CA VAL A 481 -5.09 9.01 -32.87
C VAL A 481 -4.13 8.33 -33.84
N LYS A 482 -3.65 7.12 -33.54
CA LYS A 482 -2.86 6.32 -34.47
C LYS A 482 -3.66 5.92 -35.71
N LYS A 483 -4.93 5.54 -35.53
CA LYS A 483 -5.84 5.16 -36.63
C LYS A 483 -6.19 6.35 -37.53
N SER A 484 -6.51 7.53 -36.96
CA SER A 484 -6.82 8.72 -37.77
C SER A 484 -5.61 9.20 -38.57
N ARG A 485 -4.40 9.17 -38.00
CA ARG A 485 -3.16 9.42 -38.75
C ARG A 485 -2.91 8.40 -39.86
N GLY A 486 -3.16 7.11 -39.61
CA GLY A 486 -3.07 6.06 -40.64
C GLY A 486 -4.02 6.31 -41.81
N ASN A 487 -5.27 6.67 -41.53
CA ASN A 487 -6.26 7.01 -42.56
C ASN A 487 -5.83 8.23 -43.39
N LEU A 488 -5.33 9.30 -42.75
CA LEU A 488 -4.87 10.51 -43.44
C LEU A 488 -3.71 10.24 -44.41
N VAL A 489 -2.76 9.39 -44.02
CA VAL A 489 -1.65 8.95 -44.90
C VAL A 489 -2.19 8.06 -46.03
N GLY A 490 -3.15 7.18 -45.75
CA GLY A 490 -3.82 6.36 -46.76
C GLY A 490 -4.57 7.18 -47.82
N THR A 491 -5.26 8.25 -47.42
CA THR A 491 -5.92 9.17 -48.37
C THR A 491 -4.91 9.98 -49.19
N ALA A 492 -3.78 10.38 -48.61
CA ALA A 492 -2.73 11.08 -49.36
C ALA A 492 -2.06 10.16 -50.40
N ALA A 493 -1.87 8.88 -50.09
CA ALA A 493 -1.31 7.89 -51.02
C ALA A 493 -2.22 7.61 -52.24
N LEU A 494 -3.54 7.81 -52.11
CA LEU A 494 -4.51 7.61 -53.20
C LEU A 494 -4.69 8.83 -54.13
N GLN A 495 -4.09 9.98 -53.81
CA GLN A 495 -4.13 11.18 -54.68
C GLN A 495 -2.85 11.37 -55.53
N ALA A 496 -1.87 10.46 -55.43
CA ALA A 496 -0.63 10.53 -56.20
C ALA A 496 -0.69 9.67 -57.47
N SER A 497 -1.23 10.22 -58.57
CA SER A 497 -0.99 9.72 -59.93
C SER A 497 -0.89 10.89 -60.92
N PRO A 498 0.07 10.86 -61.86
CA PRO A 498 0.49 12.08 -62.59
C PRO A 498 -0.25 12.32 -63.91
N HIS A 499 -0.20 13.59 -64.34
CA HIS A 499 -0.55 14.11 -65.66
C HIS A 499 -1.99 13.92 -66.20
N ARG A 500 -2.69 15.04 -66.32
CA ARG A 500 -2.98 15.56 -67.67
C ARG A 500 -2.92 17.09 -67.69
N GLN A 501 -2.30 17.66 -68.72
CA GLN A 501 -2.37 19.10 -69.02
C GLN A 501 -3.60 19.39 -69.87
N SER A 502 -4.23 20.54 -69.64
CA SER A 502 -5.07 21.24 -70.60
C SER A 502 -5.22 22.70 -70.15
N ASP A 503 -4.94 23.63 -71.05
CA ASP A 503 -5.00 25.07 -70.82
C ASP A 503 -6.44 25.57 -70.60
N PHE A 504 -6.59 26.76 -69.98
CA PHE A 504 -7.32 27.86 -70.62
C PHE A 504 -6.99 29.22 -69.96
N SER A 505 -7.28 30.32 -70.68
CA SER A 505 -6.75 31.67 -70.40
C SER A 505 -7.68 32.60 -69.59
N LEU A 506 -7.13 33.76 -69.24
CA LEU A 506 -7.77 34.88 -68.52
C LEU A 506 -9.05 35.42 -69.18
N VAL A 507 -9.95 35.99 -68.37
CA VAL A 507 -10.39 37.42 -68.42
C VAL A 507 -11.37 37.73 -67.26
N PRO A 508 -11.43 38.96 -66.68
CA PRO A 508 -12.15 39.26 -65.43
C PRO A 508 -13.46 40.07 -65.58
N GLY A 509 -14.31 40.09 -64.54
CA GLY A 509 -15.41 41.06 -64.40
C GLY A 509 -16.40 40.82 -63.23
N GLY A 510 -16.98 41.91 -62.69
CA GLY A 510 -18.13 41.92 -61.75
C GLY A 510 -17.79 41.64 -60.26
N THR A 511 -17.75 42.55 -59.28
CA THR A 511 -18.62 43.67 -58.80
C THR A 511 -19.80 43.29 -57.89
N VAL A 512 -19.71 43.75 -56.63
CA VAL A 512 -20.81 44.23 -55.74
C VAL A 512 -21.88 43.23 -55.28
N SER A 513 -21.90 42.97 -53.96
CA SER A 513 -23.04 43.41 -53.13
C SER A 513 -22.63 43.62 -51.67
N THR A 514 -23.40 44.44 -50.93
CA THR A 514 -23.10 44.93 -49.58
C THR A 514 -24.01 44.33 -48.51
N TYR A 515 -23.54 44.23 -47.27
CA TYR A 515 -24.42 44.29 -46.09
C TYR A 515 -23.89 45.29 -45.05
N ARG A 516 -24.79 45.85 -44.22
CA ARG A 516 -24.64 47.20 -43.65
C ARG A 516 -25.28 47.36 -42.25
N GLY A 517 -24.62 48.16 -41.39
CA GLY A 517 -25.14 48.68 -40.11
C GLY A 517 -24.75 47.85 -38.88
N GLY A 518 -24.48 48.42 -37.70
CA GLY A 518 -24.32 49.82 -37.23
C GLY A 518 -23.41 49.83 -35.99
N GLY A 519 -22.81 50.92 -35.48
CA GLY A 519 -23.34 52.28 -35.32
C GLY A 519 -24.18 52.35 -34.03
N SER A 520 -23.81 53.04 -32.93
CA SER A 520 -22.76 54.07 -32.72
C SER A 520 -22.26 54.12 -31.26
N PRO A 521 -21.16 54.86 -30.94
CA PRO A 521 -20.56 54.93 -29.60
C PRO A 521 -20.96 56.17 -28.77
N VAL A 522 -20.86 56.05 -27.45
CA VAL A 522 -21.02 57.08 -26.39
C VAL A 522 -20.20 56.57 -25.17
N ASP A 523 -19.29 57.28 -24.50
CA ASP A 523 -18.66 58.60 -24.74
C ASP A 523 -17.25 58.64 -24.06
N THR A 524 -16.54 59.77 -24.08
CA THR A 524 -15.30 60.02 -23.30
C THR A 524 -15.35 61.33 -22.51
N ALA A 525 -15.24 61.26 -21.18
CA ALA A 525 -15.08 62.42 -20.31
C ALA A 525 -13.85 62.24 -19.38
N ALA A 526 -12.97 63.24 -19.34
CA ALA A 526 -11.76 63.23 -18.53
C ALA A 526 -11.94 63.98 -17.20
N LEU A 527 -11.27 63.53 -16.15
CA LEU A 527 -11.05 64.30 -14.92
C LEU A 527 -9.60 64.15 -14.43
N GLN A 528 -9.09 65.20 -13.78
CA GLN A 528 -7.66 65.43 -13.61
C GLN A 528 -7.09 64.95 -12.27
N ALA A 529 -5.75 64.88 -12.24
CA ALA A 529 -4.92 64.37 -11.16
C ALA A 529 -5.11 65.03 -9.78
N LYS A 530 -4.76 64.26 -8.73
CA LYS A 530 -4.17 64.79 -7.49
C LYS A 530 -3.09 63.83 -6.98
N PRO A 531 -1.87 64.31 -6.65
CA PRO A 531 -0.83 63.48 -6.04
C PRO A 531 -1.10 63.26 -4.55
N TYR A 532 -0.82 62.07 -4.05
CA TYR A 532 -0.91 61.78 -2.61
C TYR A 532 0.45 61.97 -1.93
N ARG A 533 0.44 62.55 -0.72
CA ARG A 533 1.67 62.84 0.05
C ARG A 533 2.25 61.57 0.69
N HIS A 534 3.58 61.54 0.80
CA HIS A 534 4.26 60.76 1.84
C HIS A 534 3.90 61.30 3.24
N PRO A 535 3.75 60.44 4.25
CA PRO A 535 4.08 60.76 5.62
C PRO A 535 5.53 60.35 5.91
N ASP A 536 6.39 61.32 6.24
CA ASP A 536 7.59 61.05 7.02
C ASP A 536 7.18 60.61 8.44
N PHE A 537 7.91 59.67 9.05
CA PHE A 537 7.94 59.53 10.50
C PHE A 537 9.32 59.06 10.97
N SER A 538 9.77 59.66 12.08
CA SER A 538 11.18 59.71 12.47
C SER A 538 11.74 58.44 13.13
N LEU A 539 13.07 58.33 13.12
CA LEU A 539 13.87 57.35 13.86
C LEU A 539 14.10 57.78 15.34
N VAL A 540 14.62 56.83 16.14
CA VAL A 540 15.35 57.01 17.43
C VAL A 540 14.47 57.32 18.67
N PRO A 541 14.80 56.82 19.90
CA PRO A 541 15.68 55.71 20.31
C PRO A 541 14.94 54.57 21.06
N ALA A 542 15.68 53.52 21.44
CA ALA A 542 15.28 52.60 22.49
C ALA A 542 15.53 53.18 23.90
N GLY A 543 14.74 52.76 24.89
CA GLY A 543 14.96 53.03 26.31
C GLY A 543 15.00 51.73 27.10
N ALA A 544 16.05 51.54 27.92
CA ALA A 544 16.11 50.52 28.95
C ALA A 544 15.81 51.14 30.32
N VAL A 545 15.36 50.35 31.31
CA VAL A 545 15.78 50.46 32.73
C VAL A 545 15.20 49.33 33.59
N ASN A 546 16.13 48.67 34.31
CA ASN A 546 16.08 47.96 35.60
C ASN A 546 14.88 47.09 36.05
N ALA A 547 15.25 45.92 36.59
CA ALA A 547 14.46 45.13 37.53
C ALA A 547 14.50 45.68 38.96
N HIS A 548 13.55 45.29 39.82
CA HIS A 548 13.76 45.15 41.26
C HIS A 548 12.84 44.11 41.93
N THR A 549 13.44 43.31 42.81
CA THR A 549 12.92 42.68 44.06
C THR A 549 11.44 42.28 44.21
N GLY A 550 11.17 41.04 44.65
CA GLY A 550 9.83 40.64 45.12
C GLY A 550 9.65 39.18 45.55
N THR A 551 10.35 38.71 46.59
CA THR A 551 9.92 37.52 47.35
C THR A 551 8.74 37.87 48.27
N PRO A 552 7.82 36.93 48.52
CA PRO A 552 7.82 36.33 49.86
C PRO A 552 7.60 34.81 49.88
N SER A 553 7.92 34.20 51.02
CA SER A 553 7.65 32.79 51.35
C SER A 553 6.25 32.62 51.95
N ALA A 554 5.56 31.55 51.57
CA ALA A 554 4.49 30.95 52.37
C ALA A 554 4.32 29.47 52.00
N ALA A 555 4.31 28.59 53.01
CA ALA A 555 3.86 27.20 52.88
C ALA A 555 2.47 27.06 53.53
N PRO A 556 1.69 26.02 53.16
CA PRO A 556 0.56 25.56 53.97
C PRO A 556 0.82 24.17 54.59
N ASP A 557 0.26 23.95 55.78
CA ASP A 557 0.46 22.75 56.60
C ASP A 557 -0.24 21.47 56.12
N VAL A 558 0.25 20.35 56.65
CA VAL A 558 -0.41 19.04 56.64
C VAL A 558 -1.27 18.88 57.89
N PRO A 559 -2.58 18.57 57.78
CA PRO A 559 -3.34 17.95 58.85
C PRO A 559 -3.39 16.43 58.67
N ALA A 560 -3.08 15.68 59.73
CA ALA A 560 -3.20 14.22 59.74
C ALA A 560 -4.40 13.76 60.57
N ARG A 561 -5.32 13.00 59.96
CA ARG A 561 -6.14 11.98 60.63
C ARG A 561 -6.79 11.02 59.63
#